data_AF-A0A920GQD7-F1
#
_entry.id   AF-A0A920GQD7-F1
#
_cell.length_a   1.000
_cell.length_b   1.000
_cell.length_c   1.000
_cell.angle_alpha   90.00
_cell.angle_beta   90.00
_cell.angle_gamma   90.00
#
_symmetry.space_group_name_H-M   'P 1'
#
loop_
_entity.id
_entity.type
_entity.pdbx_description
1 polymer ?
#
loop_
_entity_poly.entity_id
_entity_poly.type
_entity_poly.pdbx_seq_one_letter_code
_entity_poly.pdbx_strand_id
1 'polypeptide(L)'
;MIIKATAGGGGRGMKVAKTEGEMEQAFMTARAEGKAAFGNDEVYIEKYLTTPRHIEIQVFGDGKGTAVHLGERDCSLQRRHQKVFEEAPGPCITPEEREK
;
A
#
# COMPACT_ATOMS: atom_id res chain seq x y z
N MET A 1 -6.24 -11.82 6.76
CA MET A 1 -4.88 -11.50 6.24
C MET A 1 -4.99 -10.92 4.85
N ILE A 2 -3.97 -10.19 4.40
CA ILE A 2 -3.84 -9.78 2.99
C ILE A 2 -2.57 -10.40 2.40
N ILE A 3 -2.71 -11.01 1.23
CA ILE A 3 -1.62 -11.58 0.44
C ILE A 3 -1.27 -10.57 -0.65
N LYS A 4 0.00 -10.25 -0.80
CA LYS A 4 0.50 -9.23 -1.75
C LYS A 4 1.64 -9.81 -2.59
N ALA A 5 1.61 -9.57 -3.89
CA ALA A 5 2.72 -9.86 -4.80
C ALA A 5 3.94 -8.99 -4.43
N THR A 6 5.13 -9.58 -4.39
CA THR A 6 6.38 -8.86 -4.02
C THR A 6 6.74 -7.76 -5.02
N ALA A 7 6.54 -8.03 -6.30
CA ALA A 7 6.72 -7.07 -7.39
C ALA A 7 5.44 -6.28 -7.73
N GLY A 8 4.42 -6.33 -6.87
CA GLY A 8 3.11 -5.74 -7.12
C GLY A 8 3.11 -4.21 -7.12
N GLY A 9 2.23 -3.61 -7.94
CA GLY A 9 2.03 -2.17 -8.02
C GLY A 9 0.64 -1.79 -8.55
N GLY A 10 0.20 -0.56 -8.28
CA GLY A 10 -1.04 -0.01 -8.84
C GLY A 10 -2.33 -0.73 -8.41
N GLY A 11 -2.34 -1.34 -7.22
CA GLY A 11 -3.54 -2.01 -6.69
C GLY A 11 -3.76 -3.46 -7.19
N ARG A 12 -2.81 -4.03 -7.95
CA ARG A 12 -2.92 -5.40 -8.52
C ARG A 12 -2.07 -6.41 -7.74
N GLY A 13 -2.46 -7.70 -7.79
CA GLY A 13 -1.73 -8.76 -7.09
C GLY A 13 -1.96 -8.75 -5.58
N MET A 14 -3.14 -8.30 -5.14
CA MET A 14 -3.51 -8.27 -3.72
C MET A 14 -4.83 -9.00 -3.49
N LYS A 15 -4.87 -9.91 -2.52
CA LYS A 15 -6.07 -10.67 -2.14
C LYS A 15 -6.25 -10.71 -0.64
N VAL A 16 -7.48 -10.54 -0.19
CA VAL A 16 -7.84 -10.60 1.23
C VAL A 16 -8.46 -11.95 1.52
N ALA A 17 -7.92 -12.64 2.54
CA ALA A 17 -8.53 -13.82 3.15
C ALA A 17 -9.06 -13.43 4.53
N LYS A 18 -10.38 -13.49 4.72
CA LYS A 18 -11.05 -13.14 5.99
C LYS A 18 -11.11 -14.31 6.95
N THR A 19 -11.07 -15.52 6.43
CA THR A 19 -11.10 -16.77 7.18
C THR A 19 -9.93 -17.66 6.79
N GLU A 20 -9.64 -18.68 7.60
CA GLU A 20 -8.59 -19.67 7.29
C GLU A 20 -8.90 -20.44 6.00
N GLY A 21 -10.16 -20.82 5.77
CA GLY A 21 -10.59 -21.54 4.57
C GLY A 21 -10.45 -20.73 3.27
N GLU A 22 -10.37 -19.40 3.33
CA GLU A 22 -10.14 -18.54 2.17
C GLU A 22 -8.64 -18.41 1.80
N MET A 23 -7.73 -18.85 2.67
CA MET A 23 -6.30 -18.56 2.56
C MET A 23 -5.67 -19.19 1.30
N GLU A 24 -5.97 -20.46 1.03
CA GLU A 24 -5.40 -21.18 -0.11
C GLU A 24 -5.80 -20.52 -1.44
N GLN A 25 -7.10 -20.23 -1.61
CA GLN A 25 -7.61 -19.58 -2.81
C GLN A 25 -7.02 -18.17 -2.98
N ALA A 26 -6.97 -17.37 -1.91
CA ALA A 26 -6.41 -16.02 -1.96
C ALA A 26 -4.91 -16.03 -2.31
N PHE A 27 -4.16 -16.98 -1.74
CA PHE A 27 -2.74 -17.20 -2.03
C PHE A 27 -2.51 -17.54 -3.50
N MET A 28 -3.19 -18.57 -4.03
CA MET A 28 -3.02 -19.00 -5.42
C MET A 28 -3.41 -17.90 -6.40
N THR A 29 -4.48 -17.17 -6.11
CA THR A 29 -4.95 -16.07 -6.98
C THR A 29 -3.96 -14.91 -7.00
N ALA A 30 -3.42 -14.50 -5.84
CA ALA A 30 -2.43 -13.43 -5.76
C ALA A 30 -1.15 -13.78 -6.54
N ARG A 31 -0.68 -15.03 -6.43
CA ARG A 31 0.48 -15.52 -7.20
C ARG A 31 0.24 -15.48 -8.71
N ALA A 32 -0.92 -15.98 -9.15
CA ALA A 32 -1.28 -15.98 -10.56
C ALA A 32 -1.36 -14.55 -11.14
N GLU A 33 -1.95 -13.61 -10.41
CA GLU A 33 -1.99 -12.20 -10.80
C GLU A 33 -0.60 -11.56 -10.82
N GLY A 34 0.24 -11.86 -9.81
CA GLY A 34 1.62 -11.40 -9.73
C GLY A 34 2.42 -11.83 -10.96
N LYS A 35 2.38 -13.13 -11.28
CA LYS A 35 3.03 -13.71 -12.46
C LYS A 35 2.57 -13.05 -13.75
N ALA A 36 1.25 -12.91 -13.92
CA ALA A 36 0.66 -12.38 -15.15
C ALA A 36 0.94 -10.88 -15.36
N ALA A 37 1.00 -10.10 -14.27
CA ALA A 37 1.17 -8.65 -14.35
C ALA A 37 2.65 -8.20 -14.28
N PHE A 38 3.50 -8.95 -13.55
CA PHE A 38 4.85 -8.51 -13.19
C PHE A 38 5.92 -9.57 -13.46
N GLY A 39 5.56 -10.75 -13.97
CA GLY A 39 6.51 -11.84 -14.25
C GLY A 39 7.08 -12.54 -13.02
N ASN A 40 6.65 -12.15 -11.81
CA ASN A 40 7.08 -12.72 -10.54
C ASN A 40 5.86 -13.23 -9.75
N ASP A 41 5.89 -14.50 -9.34
CA ASP A 41 4.80 -15.16 -8.61
C ASP A 41 5.05 -15.27 -7.10
N GLU A 42 6.12 -14.65 -6.60
CA GLU A 42 6.38 -14.53 -5.17
C GLU A 42 5.35 -13.61 -4.50
N VAL A 43 4.91 -14.03 -3.32
CA VAL A 43 3.94 -13.31 -2.50
C VAL A 43 4.37 -13.34 -1.04
N TYR A 44 3.86 -12.39 -0.29
CA TYR A 44 4.03 -12.32 1.16
C TYR A 44 2.70 -11.94 1.84
N ILE A 45 2.63 -12.11 3.16
CA ILE A 45 1.40 -11.96 3.94
C ILE A 45 1.57 -10.83 4.95
N GLU A 46 0.59 -9.95 5.03
CA GLU A 46 0.48 -8.89 6.03
C GLU A 46 -0.83 -9.02 6.82
N LYS A 47 -0.85 -8.42 8.02
CA LYS A 47 -2.10 -8.22 8.75
C LYS A 47 -3.01 -7.28 7.95
N TYR A 48 -4.25 -7.70 7.71
CA TYR A 48 -5.22 -6.87 7.02
C TYR A 48 -5.87 -5.88 7.98
N LEU A 49 -5.75 -4.59 7.68
CA LEU A 49 -6.44 -3.51 8.40
C LEU A 49 -7.76 -3.19 7.67
N THR A 50 -8.86 -3.10 8.40
CA THR A 50 -10.21 -2.93 7.83
C THR A 50 -10.54 -1.49 7.49
N THR A 51 -10.15 -0.55 8.35
CA THR A 51 -10.39 0.89 8.18
C THR A 51 -9.08 1.70 8.26
N PRO A 52 -8.06 1.38 7.45
CA PRO A 52 -6.81 2.13 7.46
C PRO A 52 -6.96 3.49 6.77
N ARG A 53 -6.14 4.44 7.19
CA ARG A 53 -5.80 5.61 6.37
C ARG A 53 -4.56 5.29 5.55
N HIS A 54 -4.50 5.77 4.31
CA HIS A 54 -3.30 5.65 3.46
C HIS A 54 -2.58 6.98 3.45
N ILE A 55 -1.58 7.12 4.31
CA ILE A 55 -0.78 8.33 4.45
C ILE A 55 0.60 8.06 3.84
N GLU A 56 1.05 8.96 2.98
CA GLU A 56 2.36 8.87 2.35
C GLU A 56 3.17 10.15 2.53
N ILE A 57 4.47 10.02 2.77
CA ILE A 57 5.39 11.14 2.97
C ILE A 57 6.19 11.36 1.69
N GLN A 58 6.22 12.60 1.20
CA GLN A 58 7.10 12.95 0.09
C GLN A 58 8.51 13.19 0.62
N VAL A 59 9.50 12.49 0.07
CA VAL A 59 10.92 12.68 0.40
C VAL A 59 11.68 13.08 -0.85
N PHE A 60 12.68 13.96 -0.71
CA PHE A 60 13.62 14.35 -1.76
C PHE A 60 15.05 14.30 -1.22
N GLY A 61 15.94 13.58 -1.89
CA GLY A 61 17.34 13.41 -1.49
C GLY A 61 18.30 13.94 -2.55
N ASP A 62 19.41 14.53 -2.13
CA ASP A 62 20.42 15.12 -3.02
C ASP A 62 21.50 14.12 -3.50
N GLY A 63 21.49 12.90 -2.96
CA GLY A 63 22.51 11.86 -3.24
C GLY A 63 23.88 12.12 -2.59
N LYS A 64 24.02 13.18 -1.79
CA LYS A 64 25.24 13.58 -1.06
C LYS A 64 25.09 13.44 0.45
N GLY A 65 24.04 12.76 0.90
CA GLY A 65 23.75 12.54 2.32
C GLY A 65 22.73 13.49 2.92
N THR A 66 22.17 14.42 2.14
CA THR A 66 21.08 15.30 2.59
C THR A 66 19.74 14.84 2.01
N ALA A 67 18.69 14.93 2.82
CA ALA A 67 17.33 14.73 2.37
C ALA A 67 16.37 15.66 3.12
N VAL A 68 15.23 15.94 2.49
CA VAL A 68 14.11 16.69 3.08
C VAL A 68 12.82 15.90 2.88
N HIS A 69 11.86 16.08 3.80
CA HIS A 69 10.48 15.69 3.56
C HIS A 69 9.66 16.93 3.15
N LEU A 70 8.67 16.75 2.29
CA LEU A 70 7.78 17.81 1.79
C LEU A 70 6.35 17.62 2.31
N GLY A 71 6.25 17.17 3.56
CA GLY A 71 4.98 16.81 4.21
C GLY A 71 4.36 15.51 3.69
N GLU A 72 3.13 15.28 4.13
CA GLU A 72 2.33 14.10 3.83
C GLU A 72 1.19 14.37 2.83
N ARG A 73 0.66 13.30 2.28
CA ARG A 73 -0.62 13.27 1.55
C ARG A 73 -1.55 12.24 2.18
N ASP A 74 -2.83 12.60 2.32
CA ASP A 74 -3.89 11.62 2.57
C ASP A 74 -4.38 11.09 1.21
N CYS A 75 -4.16 9.80 0.97
CA CYS A 75 -4.61 9.09 -0.23
C CYS A 75 -5.62 7.97 0.13
N SER A 76 -6.36 8.13 1.22
CA SER A 76 -7.28 7.11 1.74
C SER A 76 -8.48 6.88 0.84
N LEU A 77 -8.87 7.86 0.00
CA LEU A 77 -9.96 7.69 -0.93
C LEU A 77 -9.52 6.83 -2.11
N GLN A 78 -9.85 5.55 -2.03
CA GLN A 78 -9.43 4.54 -3.01
C GLN A 78 -10.61 3.72 -3.50
N ARG A 79 -10.54 3.28 -4.76
CA ARG A 79 -11.43 2.28 -5.32
C ARG A 79 -10.60 1.08 -5.75
N ARG A 80 -10.90 -0.11 -5.20
CA ARG A 80 -10.15 -1.36 -5.48
C ARG A 80 -8.62 -1.19 -5.32
N HIS A 81 -8.19 -0.56 -4.23
CA HIS A 81 -6.78 -0.29 -3.90
C HIS A 81 -6.04 0.62 -4.89
N GLN A 82 -6.78 1.41 -5.67
CA GLN A 82 -6.24 2.46 -6.52
C GLN A 82 -6.69 3.82 -5.99
N LYS A 83 -5.77 4.78 -5.94
CA LYS A 83 -6.06 6.13 -5.46
C LYS A 83 -7.01 6.84 -6.42
N VAL A 84 -8.00 7.54 -5.86
CA VAL A 84 -9.03 8.28 -6.60
C VAL A 84 -8.96 9.77 -6.30
N PHE A 85 -8.61 10.11 -5.07
CA PHE A 85 -8.41 11.48 -4.63
C PHE A 85 -7.27 11.52 -3.62
N GLU A 86 -6.44 12.53 -3.75
CA GLU A 86 -5.32 12.81 -2.85
C GLU A 86 -5.36 14.27 -2.40
N GLU A 87 -5.12 14.53 -1.12
CA GLU A 87 -5.04 15.88 -0.55
C GLU A 87 -3.77 16.10 0.28
N ALA A 88 -3.29 17.34 0.32
CA ALA A 88 -2.07 17.75 1.00
C ALA A 88 -2.20 19.17 1.59
N PRO A 89 -1.86 19.41 2.87
CA PRO A 89 -1.59 18.39 3.89
C PRO A 89 -2.84 17.53 4.16
N GLY A 90 -2.64 16.30 4.64
CA GLY A 90 -3.72 15.40 5.00
C GLY A 90 -4.48 15.88 6.23
N PRO A 91 -5.82 15.82 6.25
CA PRO A 91 -6.63 16.39 7.33
C PRO A 91 -6.53 15.61 8.65
N CYS A 92 -6.00 14.38 8.61
CA CYS A 92 -5.94 13.49 9.77
C CYS A 92 -4.61 13.53 10.53
N ILE A 93 -3.61 14.27 10.05
CA ILE A 93 -2.32 14.45 10.72
C ILE A 93 -2.27 15.85 11.31
N THR A 94 -2.16 15.94 12.63
CA THR A 94 -2.06 17.22 13.32
C THR A 94 -0.73 17.92 12.99
N PRO A 95 -0.64 19.27 13.11
CA PRO A 95 0.63 19.98 13.00
C PRO A 95 1.73 19.41 13.90
N GLU A 96 1.38 19.03 15.13
CA GLU A 96 2.31 18.47 16.12
C GLU A 96 2.82 17.07 15.73
N GLU A 97 2.00 16.26 15.06
CA GLU A 97 2.43 14.95 14.53
C GLU A 97 3.30 15.08 13.28
N ARG A 98 3.11 16.14 12.49
CA ARG A 98 3.87 16.39 11.24
C ARG A 98 5.30 16.84 11.49
N GLU A 99 5.57 17.46 12.64
CA GLU A 99 6.88 17.97 13.04
C GLU A 99 7.74 16.91 13.77
N LYS A 100 7.25 15.69 13.95
CA LYS A 100 7.98 14.56 14.56
C LYS A 100 8.69 13.72 13.50
#